data_AF-A0A7V7ZBK4-F1
#
_entry.id   AF-A0A7V7ZBK4-F1
#
_cell.length_a   1.000
_cell.length_b   1.000
_cell.length_c   1.000
_cell.angle_alpha   90.00
_cell.angle_beta   90.00
_cell.angle_gamma   90.00
#
_symmetry.space_group_name_H-M   'P 1'
#
loop_
_entity.id
_entity.type
_entity.pdbx_description
1 polymer ?
#
loop_
_entity_poly.entity_id
_entity_poly.type
_entity_poly.pdbx_seq_one_letter_code
_entity_poly.pdbx_strand_id
1 'polypeptide(L)'
;MATVTNSKIEQYYFELFRSDFELPAGHIKYDDKPDVLIQVEATGKTVGIEITNFYLQDGTAITSEQRQRPLREKVVRIAQQLYAEAGGRKIELSVDFSPLHAISDCKKLAVAIADFAKAISGEVEGYTNYSPSAEIPELRWIYHNGNEYHNAKWSVMQSFEGVQLCPARLREIVAIKDELAKNYCLTDCLWLLLIVDFMDLAQDQELIWPVGEFLKSSAFDRIIIYKPQFHQLLEIHIDSV
;
A
#
# COMPACT_ATOMS: atom_id res chain seq x y z
N MET A 1 -3.98 -7.12 -20.27
CA MET A 1 -4.48 -5.92 -19.57
C MET A 1 -3.50 -4.80 -19.89
N ALA A 2 -3.99 -3.63 -20.33
CA ALA A 2 -3.11 -2.49 -20.57
C ALA A 2 -2.52 -2.03 -19.22
N THR A 3 -1.20 -1.92 -19.14
CA THR A 3 -0.51 -1.42 -17.95
C THR A 3 -0.92 0.04 -17.76
N VAL A 4 -1.55 0.35 -16.63
CA VAL A 4 -1.83 1.75 -16.25
C VAL A 4 -0.47 2.42 -15.99
N THR A 5 -0.22 3.59 -16.59
CA THR A 5 1.00 4.36 -16.39
C THR A 5 0.93 5.14 -15.07
N ASN A 6 2.07 5.45 -14.44
CA ASN A 6 2.11 6.24 -13.20
C ASN A 6 1.35 7.57 -13.33
N SER A 7 1.58 8.31 -14.42
CA SER A 7 0.83 9.54 -14.75
C SER A 7 -0.70 9.38 -14.75
N LYS A 8 -1.24 8.22 -15.12
CA LYS A 8 -2.69 7.98 -15.06
C LYS A 8 -3.17 7.74 -13.62
N ILE A 9 -2.33 7.12 -12.79
CA ILE A 9 -2.61 6.89 -11.36
C ILE A 9 -2.57 8.24 -10.63
N GLU A 10 -1.54 9.06 -10.88
CA GLU A 10 -1.40 10.41 -10.34
C GLU A 10 -2.57 11.30 -10.74
N GLN A 11 -2.93 11.32 -12.03
CA GLN A 11 -4.11 12.05 -12.51
C GLN A 11 -5.41 11.57 -11.85
N TYR A 12 -5.59 10.26 -11.69
CA TYR A 12 -6.77 9.70 -11.02
C TYR A 12 -6.89 10.20 -9.58
N TYR A 13 -5.80 10.12 -8.79
CA TYR A 13 -5.84 10.60 -7.41
C TYR A 13 -5.96 12.11 -7.31
N PHE A 14 -5.36 12.87 -8.24
CA PHE A 14 -5.54 14.32 -8.29
C PHE A 14 -7.00 14.71 -8.50
N GLU A 15 -7.72 14.05 -9.41
CA GLU A 15 -9.13 14.36 -9.66
C GLU A 15 -10.03 14.02 -8.46
N LEU A 16 -9.72 12.95 -7.72
CA LEU A 16 -10.39 12.65 -6.44
C LEU A 16 -10.08 13.73 -5.39
N PHE A 17 -8.81 14.10 -5.25
CA PHE A 17 -8.41 15.15 -4.34
C PHE A 17 -9.10 16.48 -4.66
N ARG A 18 -9.19 16.85 -5.94
CA ARG A 18 -9.86 18.06 -6.42
C ARG A 18 -11.36 18.07 -6.11
N SER A 19 -12.03 16.92 -6.02
CA SER A 19 -13.45 16.89 -5.63
C SER A 19 -13.67 17.18 -4.15
N ASP A 20 -12.66 16.91 -3.32
CA ASP A 20 -12.76 16.96 -1.86
C ASP A 20 -12.03 18.17 -1.25
N PHE A 21 -11.11 18.77 -1.99
CA PHE A 21 -10.28 19.88 -1.57
C PHE A 21 -10.45 21.10 -2.49
N GLU A 22 -10.69 22.28 -1.91
CA GLU A 22 -10.86 23.52 -2.66
C GLU A 22 -9.52 24.00 -3.23
N LEU A 23 -9.35 23.82 -4.54
CA LEU A 23 -8.20 24.33 -5.28
C LEU A 23 -8.42 25.78 -5.74
N PRO A 24 -7.33 26.57 -5.90
CA PRO A 24 -7.44 27.88 -6.50
C PRO A 24 -7.98 27.77 -7.94
N ALA A 25 -8.92 28.64 -8.30
CA ALA A 25 -9.48 28.70 -9.65
C ALA A 25 -8.37 28.99 -10.67
N GLY A 26 -8.29 28.18 -11.72
CA GLY A 26 -7.18 28.23 -12.66
C GLY A 26 -7.23 27.17 -13.74
N HIS A 27 -6.33 27.32 -14.72
CA HIS A 27 -6.10 26.29 -15.74
C HIS A 27 -5.21 25.19 -15.18
N ILE A 28 -5.70 23.93 -15.23
CA ILE A 28 -4.97 22.75 -14.77
C ILE A 28 -4.25 22.08 -15.94
N LYS A 29 -2.97 21.76 -15.77
CA LYS A 29 -2.15 20.99 -16.72
C LYS A 29 -1.45 19.84 -15.98
N TYR A 30 -1.45 18.66 -16.58
CA TYR A 30 -0.66 17.51 -16.11
C TYR A 30 0.74 17.53 -16.73
N ASP A 31 1.76 17.30 -15.92
CA ASP A 31 3.18 17.28 -16.30
C ASP A 31 3.92 16.19 -15.50
N ASP A 32 5.26 16.14 -15.54
CA ASP A 32 6.07 15.15 -14.79
C ASP A 32 6.85 15.79 -13.62
N LYS A 33 7.03 17.11 -13.61
CA LYS A 33 7.93 17.82 -12.68
C LYS A 33 7.49 19.26 -12.40
N PRO A 34 6.47 19.50 -11.56
CA PRO A 34 5.70 18.51 -10.80
C PRO A 34 4.54 17.90 -11.61
N ASP A 35 3.85 16.91 -11.05
CA ASP A 35 2.80 16.13 -11.73
C ASP A 35 1.60 16.97 -12.21
N VAL A 36 1.28 18.05 -11.48
CA VAL A 36 0.20 18.97 -11.82
C VAL A 36 0.64 20.42 -11.69
N LEU A 37 0.23 21.24 -12.64
CA LEU A 37 0.40 22.69 -12.66
C LEU A 37 -0.96 23.37 -12.70
N ILE A 38 -1.18 24.34 -11.81
CA ILE A 38 -2.37 25.18 -11.78
C ILE A 38 -1.95 26.62 -12.04
N GLN A 39 -2.35 27.19 -13.17
CA GLN A 39 -2.21 28.61 -13.46
C GLN A 39 -3.40 29.36 -12.85
N VAL A 40 -3.17 30.03 -11.72
CA VAL A 40 -4.20 30.68 -10.92
C VAL A 40 -4.70 31.94 -11.64
N GLU A 41 -5.97 31.97 -12.01
CA GLU A 41 -6.55 33.06 -12.81
C GLU A 41 -6.46 34.42 -12.11
N ALA A 42 -6.74 34.45 -10.80
CA ALA A 42 -6.81 35.69 -10.05
C ALA A 42 -5.46 36.38 -9.87
N THR A 43 -4.36 35.63 -9.89
CA THR A 43 -3.02 36.15 -9.56
C THR A 43 -1.99 35.99 -10.68
N GLY A 44 -2.28 35.14 -11.68
CA GLY A 44 -1.31 34.72 -12.69
C GLY A 44 -0.20 33.81 -12.15
N LYS A 45 -0.24 33.45 -10.85
CA LYS A 45 0.77 32.58 -10.23
C LYS A 45 0.58 31.13 -10.66
N THR A 46 1.66 30.37 -10.63
CA THR A 46 1.66 28.93 -10.91
C THR A 46 1.85 28.13 -9.62
N VAL A 47 0.90 27.25 -9.31
CA VAL A 47 1.02 26.25 -8.25
C VAL A 47 1.41 24.92 -8.86
N GLY A 48 2.53 24.36 -8.41
CA GLY A 48 2.93 22.99 -8.70
C GLY A 48 2.43 22.02 -7.63
N ILE A 49 1.96 20.84 -8.01
CA ILE A 49 1.55 19.78 -7.08
C ILE A 49 2.26 18.49 -7.49
N GLU A 50 3.14 18.02 -6.62
CA GLU A 50 3.76 16.71 -6.67
C GLU A 50 2.86 15.69 -5.96
N ILE A 51 2.67 14.52 -6.55
CA ILE A 51 1.80 13.45 -6.05
C ILE A 51 2.64 12.21 -5.82
N THR A 52 2.52 11.62 -4.64
CA THR A 52 3.18 10.34 -4.35
C THR A 52 2.38 9.53 -3.34
N ASN A 53 2.48 8.21 -3.44
CA ASN A 53 1.87 7.32 -2.45
C ASN A 53 2.67 7.35 -1.14
N PHE A 54 1.98 7.34 -0.02
CA PHE A 54 2.55 7.28 1.31
C PHE A 54 2.63 5.82 1.76
N TYR A 55 3.72 5.17 1.34
CA TYR A 55 4.03 3.82 1.79
C TYR A 55 4.60 3.78 3.22
N LEU A 56 4.14 2.80 4.00
CA LEU A 56 4.58 2.51 5.36
C LEU A 56 6.09 2.24 5.47
N GLN A 57 6.67 1.65 4.42
CA GLN A 57 8.09 1.32 4.33
C GLN A 57 8.66 1.69 2.96
N ASP A 58 9.98 1.78 2.88
CA ASP A 58 10.67 1.86 1.59
C ASP A 58 10.44 0.58 0.78
N GLY A 59 10.15 0.72 -0.52
CA GLY A 59 9.88 -0.42 -1.40
C GLY A 59 11.07 -1.37 -1.60
N THR A 60 12.28 -0.93 -1.27
CA THR A 60 13.48 -1.78 -1.30
C THR A 60 13.64 -2.61 -0.03
N ALA A 61 12.98 -2.27 1.08
CA ALA A 61 13.06 -3.00 2.33
C ALA A 61 12.52 -4.43 2.16
N ILE A 62 13.26 -5.43 2.66
CA ILE A 62 12.88 -6.84 2.49
C ILE A 62 11.50 -7.15 3.10
N THR A 63 11.10 -6.42 4.14
CA THR A 63 9.81 -6.53 4.83
C THR A 63 8.68 -5.75 4.15
N SER A 64 8.98 -4.92 3.14
CA SER A 64 7.96 -4.07 2.51
C SER A 64 6.88 -4.92 1.86
N GLU A 65 5.62 -4.52 2.08
CA GLU A 65 4.45 -5.11 1.44
C GLU A 65 4.56 -5.10 -0.09
N GLN A 66 5.22 -4.10 -0.67
CA GLN A 66 5.48 -4.03 -2.11
C GLN A 66 6.33 -5.21 -2.62
N ARG A 67 7.23 -5.73 -1.78
CA ARG A 67 8.05 -6.93 -2.07
C ARG A 67 7.39 -8.22 -1.61
N GLN A 68 6.72 -8.21 -0.46
CA GLN A 68 6.18 -9.40 0.16
C GLN A 68 4.87 -9.88 -0.47
N ARG A 69 4.00 -8.99 -0.94
CA ARG A 69 2.72 -9.36 -1.58
C ARG A 69 2.90 -10.33 -2.77
N PRO A 70 3.75 -10.06 -3.77
CA PRO A 70 3.98 -11.00 -4.86
C PRO A 70 4.58 -12.34 -4.40
N LEU A 71 5.37 -12.34 -3.32
CA LEU A 71 5.94 -13.58 -2.76
C LEU A 71 4.87 -14.43 -2.09
N ARG A 72 3.93 -13.82 -1.34
CA ARG A 72 2.80 -14.52 -0.72
C ARG A 72 1.90 -15.16 -1.76
N GLU A 73 1.53 -14.42 -2.80
CA GLU A 73 0.74 -14.94 -3.92
C GLU A 73 1.45 -16.11 -4.61
N LYS A 74 2.76 -15.96 -4.85
CA LYS A 74 3.59 -17.01 -5.45
C LYS A 74 3.62 -18.26 -4.56
N VAL A 75 3.81 -18.09 -3.25
CA VAL A 75 3.84 -19.18 -2.26
C VAL A 75 2.53 -19.94 -2.25
N VAL A 76 1.38 -19.24 -2.13
CA VAL A 76 0.05 -19.87 -2.12
C VAL A 76 -0.20 -20.64 -3.41
N ARG A 77 0.16 -20.06 -4.56
CA ARG A 77 0.04 -20.74 -5.86
C ARG A 77 0.90 -22.01 -5.95
N ILE A 78 2.16 -21.96 -5.52
CA ILE A 78 3.05 -23.13 -5.52
C ILE A 78 2.52 -24.19 -4.55
N ALA A 79 2.06 -23.79 -3.36
CA ALA A 79 1.52 -24.71 -2.37
C ALA A 79 0.29 -25.45 -2.90
N GLN A 80 -0.63 -24.71 -3.55
CA GLN A 80 -1.81 -25.30 -4.18
C GLN A 80 -1.43 -26.31 -5.28
N GLN A 81 -0.43 -25.98 -6.09
CA GLN A 81 0.09 -26.89 -7.12
C GLN A 81 0.66 -28.17 -6.51
N LEU A 82 1.54 -28.06 -5.51
CA LEU A 82 2.15 -29.21 -4.83
C LEU A 82 1.11 -30.12 -4.17
N TYR A 83 0.09 -29.52 -3.56
CA TYR A 83 -1.01 -30.24 -2.95
C TYR A 83 -1.85 -31.00 -4.00
N ALA A 84 -2.16 -30.36 -5.13
CA ALA A 84 -2.90 -30.98 -6.23
C ALA A 84 -2.10 -32.11 -6.90
N GLU A 85 -0.80 -31.93 -7.14
CA GLU A 85 0.10 -32.94 -7.70
C GLU A 85 0.21 -34.18 -6.80
N ALA A 86 0.03 -34.00 -5.49
CA ALA A 86 -0.02 -35.09 -4.51
C ALA A 86 -1.40 -35.78 -4.42
N GLY A 87 -2.34 -35.46 -5.30
CA GLY A 87 -3.70 -36.04 -5.31
C GLY A 87 -4.62 -35.46 -4.23
N GLY A 88 -4.32 -34.28 -3.71
CA GLY A 88 -5.14 -33.61 -2.71
C GLY A 88 -6.58 -33.34 -3.17
N ARG A 89 -7.54 -33.48 -2.25
CA ARG A 89 -8.96 -33.14 -2.49
C ARG A 89 -9.11 -31.65 -2.80
N LYS A 90 -10.01 -31.27 -3.73
CA LYS A 90 -10.17 -29.87 -4.18
C LYS A 90 -10.85 -28.98 -3.13
N ILE A 91 -10.10 -28.60 -2.10
CA ILE A 91 -10.52 -27.70 -1.01
C ILE A 91 -10.03 -26.27 -1.23
N GLU A 92 -10.70 -25.30 -0.63
CA GLU A 92 -10.29 -23.89 -0.66
C GLU A 92 -9.51 -23.52 0.61
N LEU A 93 -8.46 -22.72 0.45
CA LEU A 93 -7.65 -22.19 1.54
C LEU A 93 -7.49 -20.67 1.40
N SER A 94 -7.63 -19.97 2.52
CA SER A 94 -7.30 -18.55 2.65
C SER A 94 -6.15 -18.41 3.64
N VAL A 95 -5.05 -17.82 3.20
CA VAL A 95 -3.78 -17.78 3.95
C VAL A 95 -3.41 -16.34 4.28
N ASP A 96 -3.27 -16.04 5.57
CA ASP A 96 -2.78 -14.75 6.07
C ASP A 96 -1.34 -14.89 6.57
N PHE A 97 -0.51 -13.92 6.21
CA PHE A 97 0.92 -13.94 6.49
C PHE A 97 1.28 -12.90 7.54
N SER A 98 2.24 -13.24 8.38
CA SER A 98 2.77 -12.31 9.39
C SER A 98 3.61 -11.21 8.71
N PRO A 99 3.34 -9.93 8.99
CA PRO A 99 4.19 -8.83 8.53
C PRO A 99 5.54 -8.79 9.28
N LEU A 100 5.66 -9.50 10.41
CA LEU A 100 6.88 -9.56 11.21
C LEU A 100 7.92 -10.55 10.66
N HIS A 101 7.49 -11.45 9.79
CA HIS A 101 8.32 -12.54 9.27
C HIS A 101 8.30 -12.55 7.74
N ALA A 102 9.29 -11.87 7.14
CA ALA A 102 9.42 -11.78 5.69
C ALA A 102 9.70 -13.16 5.06
N ILE A 103 9.04 -13.43 3.93
CA ILE A 103 9.28 -14.63 3.14
C ILE A 103 10.66 -14.54 2.51
N SER A 104 11.54 -15.45 2.92
CA SER A 104 12.90 -15.59 2.38
C SER A 104 13.04 -16.79 1.44
N ASP A 105 12.28 -17.88 1.67
CA ASP A 105 12.27 -19.08 0.83
C ASP A 105 10.83 -19.48 0.48
N CYS A 106 10.41 -19.12 -0.74
CA CYS A 106 9.08 -19.46 -1.23
C CYS A 106 8.85 -20.97 -1.35
N LYS A 107 9.88 -21.75 -1.68
CA LYS A 107 9.71 -23.18 -1.95
C LYS A 107 9.50 -23.93 -0.64
N LYS A 108 10.34 -23.66 0.36
CA LYS A 108 10.22 -24.26 1.70
C LYS A 108 8.85 -23.95 2.30
N LEU A 109 8.43 -22.67 2.27
CA LEU A 109 7.15 -22.25 2.81
C LEU A 109 5.96 -22.87 2.07
N ALA A 110 6.03 -22.98 0.73
CA ALA A 110 4.97 -23.60 -0.05
C ALA A 110 4.82 -25.09 0.24
N VAL A 111 5.92 -25.82 0.45
CA VAL A 111 5.90 -27.23 0.89
C VAL A 111 5.21 -27.35 2.25
N ALA A 112 5.59 -26.51 3.21
CA ALA A 112 4.99 -26.51 4.54
C ALA A 112 3.47 -26.25 4.51
N ILE A 113 3.01 -25.29 3.70
CA ILE A 113 1.57 -25.02 3.51
C ILE A 113 0.86 -26.20 2.84
N ALA A 114 1.46 -26.81 1.82
CA ALA A 114 0.88 -27.95 1.12
C ALA A 114 0.76 -29.19 2.04
N ASP A 115 1.77 -29.44 2.86
CA ASP A 115 1.75 -30.55 3.82
C ASP A 115 0.75 -30.31 4.95
N PHE A 116 0.63 -29.06 5.42
CA PHE A 116 -0.45 -28.66 6.31
C PHE A 116 -1.83 -28.95 5.68
N ALA A 117 -2.05 -28.52 4.44
CA ALA A 117 -3.30 -28.75 3.72
C ALA A 117 -3.65 -30.24 3.60
N LYS A 118 -2.65 -31.12 3.37
CA LYS A 118 -2.86 -32.57 3.38
C LYS A 118 -3.32 -33.08 4.74
N ALA A 119 -2.72 -32.60 5.82
CA ALA A 119 -3.06 -33.03 7.18
C ALA A 119 -4.53 -32.72 7.52
N ILE A 120 -5.05 -31.59 7.07
CA ILE A 120 -6.44 -31.17 7.31
C ILE A 120 -7.43 -31.64 6.22
N SER A 121 -6.94 -32.22 5.12
CA SER A 121 -7.77 -32.58 3.96
C SER A 121 -8.84 -33.64 4.24
N GLY A 122 -8.73 -34.37 5.35
CA GLY A 122 -9.72 -35.35 5.79
C GLY A 122 -10.95 -34.74 6.48
N GLU A 123 -10.90 -33.48 6.88
CA GLU A 123 -11.97 -32.80 7.62
C GLU A 123 -13.08 -32.39 6.63
N VAL A 124 -14.31 -32.91 6.82
CA VAL A 124 -15.45 -32.71 5.90
C VAL A 124 -16.46 -31.70 6.46
N GLU A 125 -16.46 -31.46 7.79
CA GLU A 125 -17.34 -30.46 8.42
C GLU A 125 -16.53 -29.29 9.01
N GLY A 126 -16.82 -28.09 8.47
CA GLY A 126 -16.80 -26.79 9.16
C GLY A 126 -15.51 -26.31 9.85
N TYR A 127 -14.90 -25.27 9.26
CA TYR A 127 -14.00 -24.29 9.91
C TYR A 127 -13.07 -24.83 11.00
N THR A 128 -11.83 -25.17 10.63
CA THR A 128 -10.74 -25.23 11.60
C THR A 128 -9.95 -23.94 11.49
N ASN A 129 -10.06 -23.10 12.52
CA ASN A 129 -9.19 -21.93 12.67
C ASN A 129 -7.82 -22.42 13.09
N TYR A 130 -6.83 -22.28 12.21
CA TYR A 130 -5.46 -22.59 12.57
C TYR A 130 -4.86 -21.42 13.34
N SER A 131 -4.48 -21.66 14.60
CA SER A 131 -3.56 -20.76 15.31
C SER A 131 -2.12 -21.04 14.84
N PRO A 132 -1.31 -19.99 14.63
CA PRO A 132 0.03 -20.12 14.08
C PRO A 132 0.86 -21.09 14.93
N SER A 133 1.46 -22.11 14.31
CA SER A 133 2.52 -22.88 14.97
C SER A 133 3.83 -22.10 14.86
N ALA A 134 4.67 -22.20 15.89
CA ALA A 134 6.02 -21.66 15.87
C ALA A 134 6.91 -22.24 14.74
N GLU A 135 6.46 -23.31 14.05
CA GLU A 135 7.19 -24.00 13.00
C GLU A 135 7.16 -23.26 11.65
N ILE A 136 6.13 -22.43 11.41
CA ILE A 136 5.98 -21.63 10.19
C ILE A 136 5.74 -20.15 10.55
N PRO A 137 6.79 -19.43 10.98
CA PRO A 137 6.65 -18.07 11.53
C PRO A 137 6.11 -17.06 10.52
N GLU A 138 6.25 -17.30 9.21
CA GLU A 138 5.71 -16.45 8.16
C GLU A 138 4.17 -16.44 8.09
N LEU A 139 3.50 -17.41 8.72
CA LEU A 139 2.04 -17.50 8.73
C LEU A 139 1.46 -16.89 10.00
N ARG A 140 0.40 -16.09 9.83
CA ARG A 140 -0.40 -15.62 10.97
C ARG A 140 -1.57 -16.58 11.21
N TRP A 141 -2.29 -16.96 10.16
CA TRP A 141 -3.37 -17.95 10.24
C TRP A 141 -3.71 -18.54 8.86
N ILE A 142 -4.35 -19.70 8.86
CA ILE A 142 -4.94 -20.33 7.67
C ILE A 142 -6.40 -20.65 7.97
N TYR A 143 -7.27 -20.21 7.09
CA TYR A 143 -8.65 -20.66 7.03
C TYR A 143 -8.78 -21.70 5.93
N HIS A 144 -9.50 -22.77 6.23
CA HIS A 144 -9.81 -23.80 5.26
C HIS A 144 -11.32 -24.01 5.17
N ASN A 145 -11.77 -24.31 3.96
CA ASN A 145 -13.11 -24.78 3.70
C ASN A 145 -13.02 -26.20 3.13
N GLY A 146 -13.41 -27.18 3.95
CA GLY A 146 -13.28 -28.61 3.66
C GLY A 146 -14.19 -29.11 2.53
N ASN A 147 -15.15 -28.31 2.05
CA ASN A 147 -15.99 -28.69 0.92
C ASN A 147 -15.15 -28.93 -0.34
N GLU A 148 -15.60 -29.86 -1.19
CA GLU A 148 -14.98 -30.10 -2.48
C GLU A 148 -15.57 -29.20 -3.56
N TYR A 149 -14.72 -28.44 -4.24
CA TYR A 149 -15.11 -27.50 -5.29
C TYR A 149 -14.51 -27.90 -6.62
N HIS A 150 -15.28 -27.75 -7.72
CA HIS A 150 -14.78 -28.03 -9.07
C HIS A 150 -13.56 -27.17 -9.41
N ASN A 151 -13.58 -25.90 -8.98
CA ASN A 151 -12.55 -24.89 -9.23
C ASN A 151 -12.02 -24.31 -7.92
N ALA A 152 -11.69 -25.16 -6.94
CA ALA A 152 -11.13 -24.71 -5.68
C ALA A 152 -9.91 -23.80 -5.93
N LYS A 153 -9.90 -22.62 -5.30
CA LYS A 153 -8.79 -21.67 -5.40
C LYS A 153 -8.25 -21.37 -4.02
N TRP A 154 -6.93 -21.31 -3.92
CA TRP A 154 -6.28 -20.81 -2.72
C TRP A 154 -5.95 -19.34 -2.93
N SER A 155 -6.12 -18.56 -1.87
CA SER A 155 -5.92 -17.12 -1.92
C SER A 155 -5.12 -16.62 -0.73
N VAL A 156 -4.39 -15.54 -0.95
CA VAL A 156 -3.87 -14.72 0.13
C VAL A 156 -5.04 -13.93 0.71
N MET A 157 -5.22 -14.00 2.02
CA MET A 157 -6.16 -13.14 2.74
C MET A 157 -5.39 -11.97 3.35
N GLN A 158 -6.09 -10.84 3.45
CA GLN A 158 -5.54 -9.62 4.02
C GLN A 158 -6.18 -9.38 5.39
N SER A 159 -5.35 -9.25 6.41
CA SER A 159 -5.75 -8.75 7.73
C SER A 159 -5.12 -7.39 7.95
N PHE A 160 -5.96 -6.37 8.15
CA PHE A 160 -5.56 -4.99 8.41
C PHE A 160 -5.37 -4.78 9.91
N GLU A 161 -4.28 -4.12 10.31
CA GLU A 161 -4.00 -3.80 11.72
C GLU A 161 -4.21 -2.31 12.05
N GLY A 162 -4.53 -1.46 11.05
CA GLY A 162 -4.82 -0.03 11.27
C GLY A 162 -3.62 0.71 11.86
N VAL A 163 -2.53 0.82 11.08
CA VAL A 163 -1.27 1.41 11.56
C VAL A 163 -1.42 2.92 11.75
N GLN A 164 -0.88 3.49 12.82
CA GLN A 164 -0.85 4.95 12.96
C GLN A 164 0.16 5.57 12.00
N LEU A 165 -0.18 6.75 11.47
CA LEU A 165 0.73 7.52 10.64
C LEU A 165 2.06 7.80 11.34
N CYS A 166 3.18 7.54 10.66
CA CYS A 166 4.52 7.64 11.25
C CYS A 166 5.22 8.97 10.85
N PRO A 167 5.46 9.91 11.79
CA PRO A 167 6.14 11.16 11.48
C PRO A 167 7.56 11.00 10.94
N ALA A 168 8.29 9.98 11.42
CA ALA A 168 9.63 9.68 10.91
C ALA A 168 9.57 9.29 9.43
N ARG A 169 8.61 8.44 9.05
CA ARG A 169 8.43 8.05 7.64
C ARG A 169 8.00 9.22 6.77
N LEU A 170 7.12 10.09 7.25
CA LEU A 170 6.76 11.32 6.53
C LEU A 170 8.02 12.16 6.24
N ARG A 171 8.85 12.39 7.26
CA ARG A 171 10.10 13.17 7.12
C ARG A 171 11.04 12.58 6.08
N GLU A 172 11.17 11.25 6.04
CA GLU A 172 11.98 10.58 5.01
C GLU A 172 11.45 10.83 3.60
N ILE A 173 10.13 10.68 3.40
CA ILE A 173 9.51 10.90 2.09
C ILE A 173 9.67 12.37 1.67
N VAL A 174 9.40 13.32 2.57
CA VAL A 174 9.57 14.76 2.33
C VAL A 174 11.02 15.07 1.96
N ALA A 175 12.01 14.55 2.69
CA ALA A 175 13.42 14.80 2.40
C ALA A 175 13.85 14.28 1.01
N ILE A 176 13.34 13.10 0.60
CA ILE A 176 13.57 12.56 -0.75
C ILE A 176 12.96 13.49 -1.80
N LYS A 177 11.72 13.95 -1.56
CA LYS A 177 10.99 14.81 -2.49
C LYS A 177 11.57 16.23 -2.56
N ASP A 178 12.08 16.76 -1.46
CA ASP A 178 12.80 18.03 -1.42
C ASP A 178 14.05 17.99 -2.33
N GLU A 179 14.79 16.87 -2.33
CA GLU A 179 15.94 16.72 -3.23
C GLU A 179 15.52 16.67 -4.70
N LEU A 180 14.42 16.00 -5.01
CA LEU A 180 13.87 15.92 -6.37
C LEU A 180 13.33 17.27 -6.85
N ALA A 181 12.68 18.03 -5.97
CA ALA A 181 12.08 19.33 -6.24
C ALA A 181 13.08 20.36 -6.79
N LYS A 182 14.38 20.20 -6.50
CA LYS A 182 15.45 21.04 -7.07
C LYS A 182 15.51 21.01 -8.60
N ASN A 183 14.96 19.97 -9.22
CA ASN A 183 14.94 19.78 -10.68
C ASN A 183 13.58 20.08 -11.31
N TYR A 184 12.63 20.65 -10.56
CA TYR A 184 11.28 20.91 -11.07
C TYR A 184 11.25 22.20 -11.89
N CYS A 185 10.22 22.34 -12.73
CA CYS A 185 10.00 23.62 -13.41
C CYS A 185 9.72 24.72 -12.39
N LEU A 186 10.04 25.97 -12.74
CA LEU A 186 9.80 27.12 -11.88
C LEU A 186 8.30 27.28 -11.60
N THR A 187 7.93 27.28 -10.33
CA THR A 187 6.58 27.52 -9.81
C THR A 187 6.63 28.59 -8.73
N ASP A 188 5.55 29.34 -8.54
CA ASP A 188 5.44 30.34 -7.47
C ASP A 188 5.17 29.69 -6.11
N CYS A 189 4.48 28.56 -6.13
CA CYS A 189 4.26 27.72 -4.96
C CYS A 189 4.36 26.24 -5.37
N LEU A 190 4.85 25.39 -4.48
CA LEU A 190 5.00 23.96 -4.69
C LEU A 190 4.34 23.17 -3.54
N TRP A 191 3.43 22.27 -3.85
CA TRP A 191 2.71 21.44 -2.89
C TRP A 191 3.11 19.98 -3.06
N LEU A 192 3.09 19.23 -1.95
CA LEU A 192 3.24 17.79 -1.92
C LEU A 192 1.93 17.15 -1.47
N LEU A 193 1.35 16.33 -2.34
CA LEU A 193 0.16 15.53 -2.07
C LEU A 193 0.55 14.07 -1.86
N LEU A 194 0.35 13.59 -0.64
CA LEU A 194 0.64 12.23 -0.20
C LEU A 194 -0.65 11.40 -0.19
N ILE A 195 -0.72 10.38 -1.03
CA ILE A 195 -1.89 9.51 -1.15
C ILE A 195 -1.78 8.34 -0.17
N VAL A 196 -2.84 8.10 0.60
CA VAL A 196 -3.03 6.91 1.43
C VAL A 196 -4.17 6.10 0.85
N ASP A 197 -3.85 5.07 0.05
CA ASP A 197 -4.85 4.15 -0.46
C ASP A 197 -5.11 3.02 0.54
N PHE A 198 -6.25 3.06 1.24
CA PHE A 198 -6.64 2.04 2.21
C PHE A 198 -6.71 0.62 1.62
N MET A 199 -6.97 0.50 0.31
CA MET A 199 -7.03 -0.80 -0.36
C MET A 199 -5.64 -1.40 -0.64
N ASP A 200 -4.57 -0.62 -0.47
CA ASP A 200 -3.19 -1.08 -0.56
C ASP A 200 -2.59 -1.22 0.83
N LEU A 201 -2.38 -2.47 1.29
CA LEU A 201 -1.77 -2.77 2.61
C LEU A 201 -0.41 -2.09 2.82
N ALA A 202 0.31 -1.78 1.75
CA ALA A 202 1.57 -1.05 1.84
C ALA A 202 1.38 0.40 2.33
N GLN A 203 0.14 0.90 2.36
CA GLN A 203 -0.24 2.26 2.67
C GLN A 203 -1.31 2.34 3.77
N ASP A 204 -1.87 1.23 4.28
CA ASP A 204 -2.97 1.31 5.26
C ASP A 204 -2.52 1.98 6.57
N GLN A 205 -2.95 3.22 6.75
CA GLN A 205 -2.68 4.02 7.94
C GLN A 205 -3.86 4.92 8.31
N GLU A 206 -4.00 5.15 9.61
CA GLU A 206 -4.91 6.13 10.20
C GLU A 206 -4.29 7.53 10.13
N LEU A 207 -5.04 8.52 9.63
CA LEU A 207 -4.58 9.90 9.48
C LEU A 207 -4.64 10.67 10.80
N ILE A 208 -3.84 10.25 11.77
CA ILE A 208 -3.71 10.90 13.08
C ILE A 208 -2.28 11.43 13.21
N TRP A 209 -2.13 12.75 13.10
CA TRP A 209 -0.85 13.41 13.35
C TRP A 209 -0.63 13.61 14.86
N PRO A 210 0.54 13.26 15.42
CA PRO A 210 0.77 13.46 16.84
C PRO A 210 0.82 14.95 17.22
N VAL A 211 0.26 15.29 18.38
CA VAL A 211 0.24 16.67 18.89
C VAL A 211 1.66 17.15 19.15
N GLY A 212 1.99 18.35 18.64
CA GLY A 212 3.31 18.97 18.82
C GLY A 212 4.37 18.49 17.82
N GLU A 213 4.03 17.59 16.90
CA GLU A 213 4.88 17.25 15.78
C GLU A 213 4.74 18.27 14.64
N PHE A 214 5.86 18.65 14.04
CA PHE A 214 5.92 19.58 12.90
C PHE A 214 7.11 19.23 12.01
N LEU A 215 7.09 19.71 10.78
CA LEU A 215 8.23 19.62 9.87
C LEU A 215 9.08 20.90 9.98
N LYS A 216 10.40 20.74 10.13
CA LYS A 216 11.29 21.89 10.37
C LYS A 216 11.49 22.81 9.17
N SER A 217 11.49 22.25 7.96
CA SER A 217 11.69 22.95 6.70
C SER A 217 11.40 21.98 5.55
N SER A 218 10.93 22.50 4.42
CA SER A 218 10.72 21.76 3.17
C SER A 218 10.75 22.73 1.99
N ALA A 219 11.06 22.21 0.80
CA ALA A 219 10.89 22.94 -0.46
C ALA A 219 9.41 23.11 -0.85
N PHE A 220 8.52 22.34 -0.23
CA PHE A 220 7.08 22.42 -0.43
C PHE A 220 6.46 23.45 0.52
N ASP A 221 5.65 24.35 -0.01
CA ASP A 221 4.87 25.33 0.75
C ASP A 221 3.71 24.67 1.51
N ARG A 222 3.22 23.53 1.01
CA ARG A 222 2.14 22.75 1.63
C ARG A 222 2.39 21.27 1.48
N ILE A 223 2.17 20.52 2.55
CA ILE A 223 2.22 19.05 2.54
C ILE A 223 0.86 18.55 3.02
N ILE A 224 0.15 17.85 2.15
CA ILE A 224 -1.21 17.37 2.39
C ILE A 224 -1.22 15.86 2.24
N ILE A 225 -1.81 15.18 3.22
CA ILE A 225 -2.05 13.74 3.18
C ILE A 225 -3.53 13.52 2.91
N TYR A 226 -3.84 12.72 1.89
CA TYR A 226 -5.20 12.48 1.42
C TYR A 226 -5.49 10.98 1.40
N LYS A 227 -6.58 10.58 2.05
CA LYS A 227 -7.10 9.19 2.08
C LYS A 227 -8.44 9.14 1.32
N PRO A 228 -8.43 8.80 0.02
CA PRO A 228 -9.57 9.05 -0.87
C PRO A 228 -10.85 8.32 -0.47
N GLN A 229 -10.74 7.05 -0.05
CA GLN A 229 -11.91 6.21 0.26
C GLN A 229 -12.73 6.73 1.46
N PHE A 230 -12.14 7.59 2.27
CA PHE A 230 -12.79 8.19 3.44
C PHE A 230 -12.97 9.70 3.31
N HIS A 231 -12.59 10.30 2.16
CA HIS A 231 -12.58 11.75 1.96
C HIS A 231 -11.84 12.51 3.08
N GLN A 232 -10.78 11.89 3.63
CA GLN A 232 -10.04 12.45 4.76
C GLN A 232 -8.79 13.17 4.28
N LEU A 233 -8.55 14.34 4.86
CA LEU A 233 -7.46 15.24 4.54
C LEU A 233 -6.73 15.62 5.83
N LEU A 234 -5.41 15.61 5.79
CA LEU A 234 -4.54 16.04 6.88
C LEU A 234 -3.45 16.94 6.31
N GLU A 235 -3.49 18.23 6.63
CA GLU A 235 -2.42 19.16 6.26
C GLU A 235 -1.36 19.20 7.36
N ILE A 236 -0.11 19.09 6.96
CA ILE A 236 1.04 19.03 7.87
C ILE A 236 1.61 20.43 8.05
N HIS A 237 1.74 20.85 9.31
CA HIS A 237 2.35 22.14 9.63
C HIS A 237 3.87 22.10 9.39
N ILE A 238 4.34 23.10 8.65
CA ILE A 238 5.76 23.33 8.37
C ILE A 238 6.16 24.56 9.16
N ASP A 239 7.10 24.41 10.07
CA ASP A 239 7.67 25.53 10.81
C ASP A 239 8.38 26.46 9.83
N SER A 240 7.94 27.70 9.80
CA SER A 240 8.63 28.76 9.06
C SER A 240 9.86 29.16 9.86
N VAL A 241 11.06 29.00 9.27
CA VAL A 241 12.32 29.50 9.86
C VAL A 241 12.31 31.03 9.92
#